data_AF-A0A1F8R498-F1
#
_entry.id   AF-A0A1F8R498-F1
#
_cell.length_a   1.000
_cell.length_b   1.000
_cell.length_c   1.000
_cell.angle_alpha   90.00
_cell.angle_beta   90.00
_cell.angle_gamma   90.00
#
_symmetry.space_group_name_H-M   'P 1'
#
loop_
_entity.id
_entity.type
_entity.pdbx_description
1 polymer ?
#
loop_
_entity_poly.entity_id
_entity_poly.type
_entity_poly.pdbx_seq_one_letter_code
_entity_poly.pdbx_strand_id
1 'polypeptide(L)'
;MAGLIVFRRFEVEEVVTAVAQDRLLPGGLTRFVVSPRALRVDYPLERLASSADQEQKQAELDAWIRERVAGRRVRYYAESTFLFDE
;
A
#
# COMPACT_ATOMS: atom_id res chain seq x y z
N MET A 1 -24.62 -25.23 -11.60
CA MET A 1 -24.39 -24.17 -12.60
C MET A 1 -23.33 -23.23 -12.05
N ALA A 2 -22.39 -22.79 -12.90
CA ALA A 2 -21.42 -21.75 -12.57
C ALA A 2 -21.59 -20.59 -13.56
N GLY A 3 -21.38 -19.35 -13.10
CA GLY A 3 -21.47 -18.14 -13.92
C GLY A 3 -20.24 -17.26 -13.73
N LEU A 4 -19.89 -16.50 -14.77
CA LEU A 4 -18.79 -15.54 -14.77
C LEU A 4 -19.35 -14.14 -15.00
N ILE A 5 -18.97 -13.19 -14.15
CA ILE A 5 -19.29 -11.77 -14.30
C ILE A 5 -18.00 -11.03 -14.63
N VAL A 6 -18.01 -10.27 -15.72
CA VAL A 6 -16.84 -9.50 -16.19
C VAL A 6 -17.20 -8.03 -16.13
N PHE A 7 -16.38 -7.26 -15.40
CA PHE A 7 -16.47 -5.81 -15.35
C PHE A 7 -15.39 -5.19 -16.24
N ARG A 8 -15.64 -4.00 -16.75
CA ARG A 8 -14.59 -3.24 -17.43
C ARG A 8 -13.50 -2.84 -16.44
N ARG A 9 -12.29 -2.62 -16.96
CA ARG A 9 -11.22 -1.98 -16.18
C ARG A 9 -11.55 -0.51 -15.96
N PHE A 10 -11.25 -0.01 -14.76
CA PHE A 10 -11.24 1.41 -14.44
C PHE A 10 -9.84 1.96 -14.67
N GLU A 11 -9.75 3.11 -15.34
CA GLU A 11 -8.52 3.90 -15.39
C GLU A 11 -8.33 4.68 -14.07
N VAL A 12 -7.10 5.10 -13.77
CA VAL A 12 -6.77 5.76 -12.49
C VAL A 12 -7.57 7.05 -12.34
N GLU A 13 -7.70 7.81 -13.42
CA GLU A 13 -8.43 9.08 -13.48
C GLU A 13 -9.91 8.90 -13.11
N GLU A 14 -10.51 7.77 -13.49
CA GLU A 14 -11.91 7.46 -13.19
C GLU A 14 -12.10 7.17 -11.70
N VAL A 15 -11.14 6.48 -11.08
CA VAL A 15 -11.13 6.22 -9.64
C VAL A 15 -10.93 7.53 -8.87
N VAL A 16 -10.00 8.39 -9.30
CA VAL A 16 -9.77 9.72 -8.70
C VAL A 16 -11.01 10.60 -8.83
N THR A 17 -11.66 10.60 -10.00
CA THR A 17 -12.89 11.37 -10.25
C THR A 17 -14.03 10.89 -9.36
N ALA A 18 -14.18 9.58 -9.17
CA ALA A 18 -15.20 9.03 -8.26
C ALA A 18 -15.00 9.53 -6.83
N VAL A 19 -13.76 9.50 -6.32
CA VAL A 19 -13.45 10.02 -4.97
C VAL A 19 -13.67 11.52 -4.88
N ALA A 20 -13.26 12.29 -5.89
CA ALA A 20 -13.49 13.74 -5.94
C ALA A 20 -14.98 14.12 -5.94
N GLN A 21 -15.85 13.20 -6.39
CA GLN A 21 -17.30 13.33 -6.37
C GLN A 21 -17.96 12.71 -5.12
N ASP A 22 -17.17 12.32 -4.11
CA ASP A 22 -17.62 11.65 -2.89
C ASP A 22 -18.37 10.31 -3.18
N ARG A 23 -17.91 9.58 -4.20
CA ARG A 23 -18.49 8.29 -4.61
C ARG A 23 -17.51 7.14 -4.37
N LEU A 24 -18.07 5.99 -3.98
CA LEU A 24 -17.33 4.75 -3.79
C LEU A 24 -17.63 3.75 -4.92
N LEU A 25 -16.59 3.05 -5.36
CA LEU A 25 -16.73 1.87 -6.22
C LEU A 25 -17.00 0.63 -5.36
N PRO A 26 -17.82 -0.32 -5.83
CA PRO A 26 -17.97 -1.61 -5.14
C PRO A 26 -16.64 -2.32 -4.92
N GLY A 27 -16.48 -2.93 -3.74
CA GLY A 27 -15.28 -3.70 -3.39
C GLY A 27 -15.05 -4.89 -4.33
N GLY A 28 -13.78 -5.17 -4.65
CA GLY A 28 -13.40 -6.29 -5.52
C GLY A 28 -13.51 -6.02 -7.03
N LEU A 29 -13.94 -4.83 -7.45
CA LEU A 29 -14.01 -4.46 -8.87
C LEU A 29 -12.68 -4.00 -9.47
N THR A 30 -11.87 -3.28 -8.69
CA THR A 30 -10.61 -2.71 -9.17
C THR A 30 -9.45 -3.67 -8.95
N ARG A 31 -8.50 -3.70 -9.90
CA ARG A 31 -7.29 -4.51 -9.81
C ARG A 31 -6.06 -3.68 -10.17
N PHE A 32 -5.42 -3.10 -9.17
CA PHE A 32 -4.17 -2.37 -9.33
C PHE A 32 -2.97 -3.33 -9.33
N VAL A 33 -2.12 -3.21 -10.35
CA VAL A 33 -0.83 -3.90 -10.38
C VAL A 33 0.22 -2.91 -9.90
N VAL A 34 0.70 -3.09 -8.67
CA VAL A 34 1.72 -2.22 -8.05
C VAL A 34 3.03 -2.98 -7.98
N SER A 35 4.08 -2.41 -8.56
CA SER A 35 5.44 -2.95 -8.50
C SER A 35 6.46 -1.79 -8.50
N PRO A 36 7.47 -1.81 -7.61
CA PRO A 36 7.66 -2.74 -6.49
C PRO A 36 6.68 -2.45 -5.34
N ARG A 37 6.45 -3.45 -4.47
CA ARG A 37 5.64 -3.29 -3.24
C ARG A 37 6.55 -3.34 -2.02
N ALA A 38 6.40 -2.38 -1.11
CA ALA A 38 6.97 -2.47 0.23
C ALA A 38 6.10 -3.44 1.05
N LEU A 39 6.61 -4.64 1.30
CA LEU A 39 5.95 -5.67 2.11
C LEU A 39 6.59 -5.74 3.48
N ARG A 40 5.81 -6.13 4.49
CA ARG A 40 6.27 -6.30 5.88
C ARG A 40 7.03 -5.10 6.41
N VAL A 41 6.47 -3.91 6.16
CA VAL A 41 7.01 -2.67 6.70
C VAL A 41 6.97 -2.73 8.23
N ASP A 42 5.92 -3.28 8.83
CA ASP A 42 5.81 -3.51 10.28
C ASP A 42 6.17 -2.25 11.09
N TYR A 43 5.68 -1.09 10.63
CA TYR A 43 5.87 0.18 11.32
C TYR A 43 4.96 0.24 12.56
N PRO A 44 5.46 0.68 13.74
CA PRO A 44 4.70 0.56 14.99
C PRO A 44 3.41 1.38 15.00
N LEU A 45 2.31 0.76 15.41
CA LEU A 45 0.98 1.40 15.44
C LEU A 45 0.93 2.55 16.46
N GLU A 46 1.66 2.45 17.56
CA GLU A 46 1.71 3.47 18.61
C GLU A 46 2.28 4.78 18.07
N ARG A 47 3.23 4.69 17.12
CA ARG A 47 3.83 5.86 16.48
C ARG A 47 2.90 6.49 15.47
N LEU A 48 2.16 5.68 14.70
CA LEU A 48 1.08 6.16 13.81
C LEU A 48 -0.03 6.87 14.60
N ALA A 49 -0.43 6.30 15.74
CA ALA A 49 -1.49 6.81 16.60
C ALA A 49 -1.05 8.00 17.49
N SER A 50 0.21 8.39 17.46
CA SER A 50 0.71 9.49 18.28
C SER A 50 0.02 10.82 17.95
N SER A 51 0.00 11.73 18.92
CA SER A 51 -0.52 13.10 18.75
C SER A 51 0.48 14.06 18.09
N ALA A 52 1.61 13.56 17.61
CA ALA A 52 2.59 14.35 16.88
C ALA A 52 1.97 14.90 15.59
N ASP A 53 2.43 16.06 15.16
CA ASP A 53 2.00 16.63 13.88
C ASP A 53 2.54 15.81 12.70
N GLN A 54 2.02 16.11 11.51
CA GLN A 54 2.39 15.37 10.29
C GLN A 54 3.89 15.50 9.97
N GLU A 55 4.49 16.66 10.22
CA GLU A 55 5.90 16.91 9.90
C GLU A 55 6.82 16.06 10.79
N GLN A 56 6.53 16.02 12.09
CA GLN A 56 7.24 15.18 13.05
C GLN A 56 7.09 13.69 12.71
N LYS A 57 5.87 13.24 12.39
CA LYS A 57 5.63 11.86 11.94
C LYS A 57 6.41 11.51 10.69
N GLN A 58 6.46 12.43 9.71
CA GLN A 58 7.23 12.22 8.49
C GLN A 58 8.73 12.11 8.78
N ALA A 59 9.28 13.03 9.57
CA ALA A 59 10.69 13.03 9.95
C ALA A 59 11.07 11.74 10.70
N GLU A 60 10.20 11.26 11.60
CA GLU A 60 10.39 10.03 12.34
C GLU A 60 10.35 8.79 11.43
N LEU A 61 9.36 8.72 10.53
CA LEU A 61 9.25 7.65 9.53
C LEU A 61 10.50 7.62 8.62
N ASP A 62 10.95 8.78 8.15
CA ASP A 62 12.15 8.87 7.29
C ASP A 62 13.41 8.38 8.01
N ALA A 63 13.55 8.71 9.30
CA ALA A 63 14.64 8.22 10.12
C ALA A 63 14.56 6.69 10.32
N TRP A 64 13.37 6.18 10.62
CA TRP A 64 13.11 4.76 10.80
C TRP A 64 13.40 3.95 9.52
N ILE A 65 12.99 4.44 8.34
CA ILE A 65 13.28 3.79 7.05
C ILE A 65 14.81 3.77 6.81
N ARG A 66 15.49 4.90 7.03
CA ARG A 66 16.95 4.99 6.88
C ARG A 66 17.68 3.98 7.77
N GLU A 67 17.25 3.82 9.02
CA GLU A 67 17.82 2.83 9.93
C GLU A 67 17.62 1.39 9.42
N ARG A 68 16.43 1.05 8.92
CA ARG A 68 16.14 -0.28 8.36
C ARG A 68 16.99 -0.58 7.13
N VAL A 69 17.17 0.40 6.25
CA VAL A 69 18.03 0.27 5.06
C VAL A 69 19.49 0.13 5.46
N ALA A 70 20.01 0.99 6.35
CA ALA A 70 21.38 0.93 6.84
C ALA A 70 21.69 -0.40 7.55
N GLY A 71 20.73 -0.93 8.30
CA GLY A 71 20.81 -2.23 8.96
C GLY A 71 20.60 -3.44 8.04
N ARG A 72 20.52 -3.26 6.71
CA ARG A 72 20.27 -4.31 5.70
C ARG A 72 19.01 -5.15 5.98
N ARG A 73 17.99 -4.54 6.60
CA ARG A 73 16.69 -5.17 6.89
C ARG A 73 15.70 -5.05 5.73
N VAL A 74 16.05 -4.32 4.68
CA VAL A 74 15.26 -4.20 3.44
C VAL A 74 15.89 -5.08 2.36
N ARG A 75 15.07 -5.93 1.74
CA ARG A 75 15.49 -6.81 0.64
C ARG A 75 14.65 -6.54 -0.59
N TYR A 76 15.32 -6.41 -1.73
CA TYR A 76 14.67 -6.26 -3.02
C TYR A 76 14.67 -7.60 -3.76
N TYR A 77 13.50 -7.96 -4.29
CA TYR A 77 13.31 -9.16 -5.11
C TYR A 77 12.71 -8.71 -6.44
N ALA A 78 13.44 -8.92 -7.53
CA ALA A 78 13.03 -8.49 -8.86
C ALA A 78 12.01 -9.44 -9.52
N GLU A 79 11.93 -10.68 -9.04
CA GLU A 79 11.07 -11.73 -9.59
C GLU A 79 9.87 -12.01 -8.69
N SER A 80 8.95 -12.85 -9.19
CA SER A 80 7.79 -13.29 -8.41
C SER A 80 8.24 -14.15 -7.24
N THR A 81 8.24 -13.59 -6.03
CA THR A 81 8.65 -14.28 -4.80
C THR A 81 7.44 -14.80 -4.05
N PHE A 82 7.50 -16.07 -3.62
CA PHE A 82 6.58 -16.63 -2.62
C PHE A 82 7.06 -16.25 -1.22
N LEU A 83 6.21 -15.57 -0.47
CA LEU A 83 6.43 -15.27 0.95
C LEU A 83 5.50 -16.18 1.76
N PHE A 84 6.07 -17.01 2.62
CA PHE A 84 5.33 -17.78 3.61
C PHE A 84 5.33 -16.95 4.89
N ASP A 85 4.22 -16.28 5.17
CA ASP A 85 3.97 -15.66 6.47
C ASP A 85 3.11 -16.65 7.31
N GLU A 86 3.50 -16.91 8.57
CA GLU A 86 2.75 -17.71 9.54
C GLU A 86 1.52 -16.97 10.08
#